data_AF-A0A353RKS7-F1
#
_entry.id   AF-A0A353RKS7-F1
#
_cell.length_a   1.000
_cell.length_b   1.000
_cell.length_c   1.000
_cell.angle_alpha   90.00
_cell.angle_beta   90.00
_cell.angle_gamma   90.00
#
_symmetry.space_group_name_H-M   'P 1'
#
loop_
_entity.id
_entity.type
_entity.pdbx_description
1 polymer ?
#
loop_
_entity_poly.entity_id
_entity_poly.type
_entity_poly.pdbx_seq_one_letter_code
_entity_poly.pdbx_strand_id
1 'polypeptide(L)'
;MDTRAARFNNNFYPEGKTRSKSIRIESVDSYFEREPLISPFGFKGGYLSELWQPVSYLRADSGNHAIGLGTQSVLWSDAGIFSSYSESGGNALMYLLTERALQMLKNTSYTSPVDLIDALYSEIYQYGIRITGNSSLRKTFALNALVSVDNALWLLYAKENGIRNFDQLIPREYSSAFSEKHERVAAIPLISYNVNTLDIRSQVQQGYFFMKIKIGQAGSQQEMLQKDTERLTEIHNVLKDIRTPYTQSGKIPYYFDANGRYEEKETFLRFLDHAKKIGAFDQIAIVEEPFPENCEMDVSDIPVRLAADETAHTEADTVQRIAMGYKAVALKPIAKTLSMTMKIAKAASDRSIPCFCADLTVN
;
A
#
# COMPACT_ATOMS: atom_id res chain seq x y z
N MET A 1 23.70 7.72 -32.97
CA MET A 1 23.36 8.81 -32.04
C MET A 1 22.11 9.47 -32.59
N ASP A 2 20.93 9.06 -32.11
CA ASP A 2 19.66 9.68 -32.49
C ASP A 2 18.80 9.76 -31.22
N THR A 3 18.80 10.94 -30.58
CA THR A 3 18.01 11.26 -29.39
C THR A 3 16.68 11.86 -29.83
N ARG A 4 15.69 11.01 -30.13
CA ARG A 4 14.32 11.46 -30.34
C ARG A 4 13.63 11.66 -29.00
N ALA A 5 13.60 12.91 -28.55
CA ALA A 5 12.67 13.34 -27.51
C ALA A 5 11.23 13.06 -27.97
N ALA A 6 10.49 12.29 -27.18
CA ALA A 6 9.08 12.01 -27.41
C ALA A 6 8.29 13.33 -27.35
N ARG A 7 7.66 13.71 -28.46
CA ARG A 7 6.73 14.85 -28.51
C ARG A 7 5.32 14.33 -28.20
N PHE A 8 4.77 14.74 -27.07
CA PHE A 8 3.36 14.50 -26.72
C PHE A 8 2.49 15.54 -27.43
N ASN A 9 1.57 15.07 -28.28
CA ASN A 9 0.68 15.93 -29.06
C ASN A 9 -0.60 16.21 -28.26
N ASN A 10 -0.72 17.41 -27.72
CA ASN A 10 -1.92 17.91 -27.06
C ASN A 10 -2.84 18.52 -28.11
N ASN A 11 -4.03 17.96 -28.34
CA ASN A 11 -5.25 18.72 -28.67
C ASN A 11 -6.44 17.79 -28.89
N PHE A 12 -7.39 17.75 -27.95
CA PHE A 12 -8.84 17.75 -28.19
C PHE A 12 -9.53 17.78 -26.82
N TYR A 13 -10.12 18.91 -26.40
CA TYR A 13 -11.10 18.91 -25.30
C TYR A 13 -12.20 19.97 -25.49
N PRO A 14 -13.47 19.67 -25.14
CA PRO A 14 -14.61 20.59 -25.27
C PRO A 14 -14.63 21.69 -24.20
N GLU A 15 -15.38 22.76 -24.48
CA GLU A 15 -15.47 24.00 -23.71
C GLU A 15 -15.99 23.82 -22.27
N GLY A 16 -15.36 24.54 -21.33
CA GLY A 16 -15.72 24.56 -19.89
C GLY A 16 -14.62 24.10 -18.93
N LYS A 17 -13.48 23.60 -19.43
CA LYS A 17 -12.32 23.22 -18.61
C LYS A 17 -11.39 24.43 -18.39
N THR A 18 -11.16 24.84 -17.15
CA THR A 18 -9.91 25.54 -16.81
C THR A 18 -8.77 24.59 -17.14
N ARG A 19 -8.04 24.88 -18.22
CA ARG A 19 -6.88 24.12 -18.67
C ARG A 19 -5.88 24.07 -17.51
N SER A 20 -5.52 22.88 -17.02
CA SER A 20 -4.48 22.78 -16.00
C SER A 20 -3.21 23.43 -16.54
N LYS A 21 -2.58 24.28 -15.73
CA LYS A 21 -1.38 25.00 -16.16
C LYS A 21 -0.29 23.99 -16.47
N SER A 22 0.44 24.23 -17.56
CA SER A 22 1.67 23.48 -17.83
C SER A 22 2.75 23.97 -16.87
N ILE A 23 3.31 23.05 -16.08
CA ILE A 23 4.29 23.32 -15.04
C ILE A 23 5.63 22.81 -15.56
N ARG A 24 6.63 23.68 -15.68
CA ARG A 24 7.98 23.29 -16.07
C ARG A 24 8.87 23.15 -14.84
N ILE A 25 9.48 21.99 -14.67
CA ILE A 25 10.41 21.69 -13.57
C ILE A 25 11.80 22.20 -13.97
N GLU A 26 12.31 23.20 -13.26
CA GLU A 26 13.63 23.80 -13.50
C GLU A 26 14.74 22.99 -12.84
N SER A 27 14.56 22.63 -11.57
CA SER A 27 15.56 21.92 -10.78
C SER A 27 14.94 20.90 -9.86
N VAL A 28 15.74 19.88 -9.56
CA VAL A 28 15.41 18.78 -8.66
C VAL A 28 16.56 18.59 -7.68
N ASP A 29 16.25 18.06 -6.51
CA ASP A 29 17.24 17.62 -5.53
C ASP A 29 16.68 16.44 -4.73
N SER A 30 17.55 15.65 -4.12
CA SER A 30 17.17 14.47 -3.34
C SER A 30 17.91 14.39 -2.01
N TYR A 31 17.22 13.89 -1.00
CA TYR A 31 17.83 13.55 0.28
C TYR A 31 17.18 12.26 0.83
N PHE A 32 17.78 11.67 1.85
CA PHE A 32 17.16 10.56 2.58
C PHE A 32 17.60 10.57 4.03
N GLU A 33 16.71 10.11 4.91
CA GLU A 33 17.02 9.82 6.30
C GLU A 33 16.93 8.32 6.56
N ARG A 34 17.79 7.80 7.43
CA ARG A 34 17.71 6.42 7.93
C ARG A 34 17.10 6.46 9.31
N GLU A 35 15.89 5.94 9.45
CA GLU A 35 15.17 5.99 10.71
C GLU A 35 15.17 4.61 11.38
N PRO A 36 15.85 4.47 12.53
CA PRO A 36 15.87 3.20 13.26
C PRO A 36 14.50 2.94 13.89
N LEU A 37 14.05 1.69 13.81
CA LEU A 37 12.86 1.23 14.52
C LEU A 37 13.19 0.99 15.99
N ILE A 38 12.20 1.22 16.88
CA ILE A 38 12.35 0.96 18.33
C ILE A 38 12.71 -0.51 18.60
N SER A 39 12.24 -1.42 17.75
CA SER A 39 12.61 -2.83 17.74
C SER A 39 12.49 -3.42 16.33
N PRO A 40 13.18 -4.54 16.03
CA PRO A 40 13.07 -5.18 14.72
C PRO A 40 11.62 -5.56 14.37
N PHE A 41 11.19 -5.18 13.17
CA PHE A 41 9.82 -5.40 12.70
C PHE A 41 9.75 -6.58 11.72
N GLY A 42 9.01 -7.62 12.10
CA GLY A 42 8.87 -8.84 11.30
C GLY A 42 7.82 -8.73 10.20
N PHE A 43 8.18 -9.06 8.97
CA PHE A 43 7.29 -9.06 7.80
C PHE A 43 7.72 -10.12 6.77
N LYS A 44 6.79 -10.89 6.20
CA LYS A 44 7.08 -11.95 5.18
C LYS A 44 8.25 -12.91 5.54
N GLY A 45 8.48 -13.15 6.85
CA GLY A 45 9.58 -13.99 7.34
C GLY A 45 10.94 -13.30 7.46
N GLY A 46 11.08 -12.05 7.02
CA GLY A 46 12.23 -11.19 7.29
C GLY A 46 11.98 -10.23 8.45
N TYR A 47 13.04 -9.56 8.92
CA TYR A 47 12.96 -8.52 9.94
C TYR A 47 13.67 -7.27 9.43
N LEU A 48 13.07 -6.10 9.64
CA LEU A 48 13.66 -4.80 9.35
C LEU A 48 14.13 -4.14 10.63
N SER A 49 15.30 -3.50 10.60
CA SER A 49 15.82 -2.70 11.73
C SER A 49 15.59 -1.19 11.56
N GLU A 50 15.42 -0.74 10.32
CA GLU A 50 15.24 0.67 9.95
C GLU A 50 14.34 0.82 8.71
N LEU A 51 13.85 2.03 8.48
CA LEU A 51 13.20 2.45 7.24
C LEU A 51 13.91 3.69 6.70
N TRP A 52 14.16 3.73 5.39
CA TRP A 52 14.71 4.93 4.76
C TRP A 52 13.57 5.85 4.34
N GLN A 53 13.68 7.14 4.66
CA GLN A 53 12.72 8.17 4.28
C GLN A 53 13.29 9.02 3.13
N PRO A 54 13.06 8.66 1.85
CA PRO A 54 13.45 9.50 0.74
C PRO A 54 12.66 10.81 0.70
N VAL A 55 13.38 11.88 0.39
CA VAL A 55 12.90 13.24 0.25
C VAL A 55 13.19 13.71 -1.18
N SER A 56 12.15 14.12 -1.88
CA SER A 56 12.22 14.60 -3.27
C SER A 56 11.88 16.09 -3.34
N TYR A 57 12.82 16.92 -3.78
CA TYR A 57 12.61 18.36 -3.98
C TYR A 57 12.40 18.66 -5.47
N LEU A 58 11.38 19.46 -5.77
CA LEU A 58 11.11 19.99 -7.11
C LEU A 58 10.93 21.51 -7.06
N ARG A 59 11.55 22.23 -7.99
CA ARG A 59 11.30 23.67 -8.22
C ARG A 59 10.84 23.91 -9.66
N ALA A 60 9.75 24.65 -9.81
CA ALA A 60 9.25 25.12 -11.10
C ALA A 60 9.93 26.43 -11.53
N ASP A 61 9.91 26.71 -12.83
CA ASP A 61 10.40 27.99 -13.40
C ASP A 61 9.59 29.22 -12.95
N SER A 62 8.38 29.01 -12.43
CA SER A 62 7.57 30.02 -11.73
C SER A 62 8.18 30.48 -10.40
N GLY A 63 9.14 29.74 -9.86
CA GLY A 63 9.72 29.92 -8.52
C GLY A 63 9.03 29.13 -7.41
N ASN A 64 7.87 28.53 -7.66
CA ASN A 64 7.24 27.61 -6.70
C ASN A 64 8.07 26.34 -6.55
N HIS A 65 8.06 25.76 -5.35
CA HIS A 65 8.74 24.49 -5.08
C HIS A 65 7.91 23.61 -4.15
N ALA A 66 8.21 22.31 -4.14
CA ALA A 66 7.59 21.34 -3.26
C ALA A 66 8.60 20.28 -2.80
N ILE A 67 8.30 19.68 -1.65
CA ILE A 67 9.04 18.56 -1.08
C ILE A 67 8.06 17.42 -0.90
N GLY A 68 8.33 16.30 -1.55
CA GLY A 68 7.61 15.05 -1.35
C GLY A 68 8.38 14.13 -0.45
N LEU A 69 7.68 13.52 0.51
CA LEU A 69 8.21 12.51 1.42
C LEU A 69 7.73 11.13 0.97
N GLY A 70 8.52 10.10 1.23
CA GLY A 70 8.10 8.72 1.09
C GLY A 70 8.82 7.84 2.10
N THR A 71 8.36 6.59 2.23
CA THR A 71 8.96 5.57 3.09
C THR A 71 9.36 4.38 2.24
N GLN A 72 10.65 4.04 2.22
CA GLN A 72 11.15 2.86 1.52
C GLN A 72 11.05 1.63 2.42
N SER A 73 10.33 0.62 1.94
CA SER A 73 10.28 -0.70 2.56
C SER A 73 10.63 -1.76 1.52
N VAL A 74 11.91 -2.14 1.48
CA VAL A 74 12.42 -3.16 0.55
C VAL A 74 11.74 -4.51 0.80
N LEU A 75 11.60 -4.93 2.06
CA LEU A 75 10.97 -6.20 2.42
C LEU A 75 9.49 -6.27 2.04
N TRP A 76 8.75 -5.17 2.20
CA TRP A 76 7.37 -5.11 1.71
C TRP A 76 7.33 -5.18 0.18
N SER A 77 8.19 -4.40 -0.46
CA SER A 77 8.21 -4.21 -1.91
C SER A 77 8.67 -5.45 -2.67
N ASP A 78 9.75 -6.09 -2.24
CA ASP A 78 10.35 -7.27 -2.86
C ASP A 78 11.23 -8.05 -1.86
N ALA A 79 10.68 -9.14 -1.31
CA ALA A 79 11.40 -10.02 -0.39
C ALA A 79 12.62 -10.71 -1.02
N GLY A 80 12.64 -10.91 -2.34
CA GLY A 80 13.78 -11.48 -3.05
C GLY A 80 14.97 -10.54 -3.04
N ILE A 81 14.74 -9.26 -3.34
CA ILE A 81 15.76 -8.21 -3.19
C ILE A 81 16.19 -8.08 -1.73
N PHE A 82 15.25 -8.06 -0.80
CA PHE A 82 15.56 -7.97 0.63
C PHE A 82 16.50 -9.09 1.10
N SER A 83 16.27 -10.33 0.67
CA SER A 83 17.11 -11.47 1.06
C SER A 83 18.46 -11.53 0.35
N SER A 84 18.58 -10.89 -0.82
CA SER A 84 19.79 -10.96 -1.67
C SER A 84 20.82 -9.88 -1.34
N TYR A 85 20.43 -8.85 -0.60
CA TYR A 85 21.25 -7.70 -0.25
C TYR A 85 21.18 -7.42 1.26
N SER A 86 22.11 -6.63 1.79
CA SER A 86 21.94 -6.08 3.14
C SER A 86 20.76 -5.09 3.16
N GLU A 87 20.19 -4.81 4.34
CA GLU A 87 19.11 -3.81 4.48
C GLU A 87 19.50 -2.46 3.85
N SER A 88 20.72 -1.97 4.12
CA SER A 88 21.23 -0.74 3.52
C SER A 88 21.49 -0.88 2.01
N GLY A 89 21.92 -2.04 1.54
CA GLY A 89 22.16 -2.29 0.11
C GLY A 89 20.87 -2.29 -0.71
N GLY A 90 19.82 -2.98 -0.23
CA GLY A 90 18.50 -2.97 -0.85
C GLY A 90 17.89 -1.57 -0.87
N ASN A 91 18.02 -0.82 0.23
CA ASN A 91 17.54 0.56 0.30
C ASN A 91 18.32 1.50 -0.63
N ALA A 92 19.64 1.36 -0.72
CA ALA A 92 20.45 2.14 -1.65
C ALA A 92 20.05 1.86 -3.11
N LEU A 93 19.78 0.60 -3.46
CA LEU A 93 19.26 0.25 -4.79
C LEU A 93 17.92 0.91 -5.05
N MET A 94 16.97 0.85 -4.11
CA MET A 94 15.67 1.51 -4.27
C MET A 94 15.82 3.05 -4.38
N TYR A 95 16.71 3.65 -3.59
CA TYR A 95 16.98 5.09 -3.64
C TYR A 95 17.56 5.54 -4.99
N LEU A 96 18.37 4.70 -5.65
CA LEU A 96 18.85 5.00 -7.00
C LEU A 96 17.72 5.09 -8.02
N LEU A 97 16.60 4.37 -7.84
CA LEU A 97 15.41 4.53 -8.69
C LEU A 97 14.76 5.89 -8.47
N THR A 98 14.65 6.32 -7.20
CA THR A 98 14.16 7.65 -6.81
C THR A 98 15.00 8.75 -7.45
N GLU A 99 16.33 8.68 -7.30
CA GLU A 99 17.27 9.65 -7.88
C GLU A 99 17.17 9.67 -9.41
N ARG A 100 17.10 8.49 -10.05
CA ARG A 100 16.93 8.40 -11.51
C ARG A 100 15.66 9.10 -11.96
N ALA A 101 14.54 8.90 -11.27
CA ALA A 101 13.26 9.53 -11.59
C ALA A 101 13.35 11.06 -11.49
N LEU A 102 14.00 11.60 -10.44
CA LEU A 102 14.20 13.03 -10.29
C LEU A 102 15.03 13.62 -11.43
N GLN A 103 16.15 12.99 -11.79
CA GLN A 103 16.98 13.47 -12.89
C GLN A 103 16.23 13.51 -14.23
N MET A 104 15.30 12.56 -14.45
CA MET A 104 14.44 12.57 -15.63
C MET A 104 13.44 13.72 -15.63
N LEU A 105 13.03 14.23 -14.46
CA LEU A 105 12.08 15.34 -14.35
C LEU A 105 12.70 16.70 -14.66
N LYS A 106 14.01 16.86 -14.56
CA LYS A 106 14.68 18.14 -14.80
C LYS A 106 14.43 18.64 -16.22
N ASN A 107 14.01 19.90 -16.35
CA ASN A 107 13.61 20.54 -17.62
C ASN A 107 12.41 19.91 -18.33
N THR A 108 11.63 19.07 -17.66
CA THR A 108 10.37 18.55 -18.20
C THR A 108 9.20 19.46 -17.88
N SER A 109 8.08 19.28 -18.60
CA SER A 109 6.83 19.97 -18.30
C SER A 109 5.70 18.98 -18.18
N TYR A 110 4.76 19.23 -17.27
CA TYR A 110 3.62 18.37 -17.03
C TYR A 110 2.36 19.17 -16.72
N THR A 111 1.20 18.54 -16.94
CA THR A 111 -0.14 19.08 -16.63
C THR A 111 -0.97 18.14 -15.78
N SER A 112 -0.48 16.91 -15.57
CA SER A 112 -1.11 15.81 -14.82
C SER A 112 0.01 15.05 -14.10
N PRO A 113 0.03 15.02 -12.75
CA PRO A 113 0.96 14.18 -12.00
C PRO A 113 0.81 12.70 -12.36
N VAL A 114 -0.42 12.24 -12.59
CA VAL A 114 -0.74 10.84 -12.94
C VAL A 114 -0.05 10.44 -14.24
N ASP A 115 -0.25 11.21 -15.31
CA ASP A 115 0.31 10.91 -16.63
C ASP A 115 1.85 10.91 -16.60
N LEU A 116 2.44 11.83 -15.81
CA LEU A 116 3.88 11.93 -15.67
C LEU A 116 4.46 10.74 -14.89
N ILE A 117 3.81 10.31 -13.81
CA ILE A 117 4.22 9.11 -13.07
C ILE A 117 4.10 7.85 -13.93
N ASP A 118 3.04 7.71 -14.73
CA ASP A 118 2.91 6.58 -15.66
C ASP A 118 4.07 6.52 -16.66
N ALA A 119 4.43 7.68 -17.22
CA ALA A 119 5.53 7.79 -18.16
C ALA A 119 6.87 7.40 -17.50
N LEU A 120 7.11 7.87 -16.28
CA LEU A 120 8.30 7.51 -15.49
C LEU A 120 8.34 6.03 -15.13
N TYR A 121 7.21 5.45 -14.71
CA TYR A 121 7.14 4.12 -14.13
C TYR A 121 7.79 3.06 -15.01
N SER A 122 7.52 3.07 -16.31
CA SER A 122 8.09 2.09 -17.25
C SER A 122 9.62 2.14 -17.30
N GLU A 123 10.23 3.33 -17.35
CA GLU A 123 11.68 3.48 -17.39
C GLU A 123 12.30 3.10 -16.04
N ILE A 124 11.69 3.52 -14.94
CA ILE A 124 12.18 3.28 -13.58
C ILE A 124 12.12 1.80 -13.22
N TYR A 125 11.06 1.10 -13.60
CA TYR A 125 10.95 -0.34 -13.44
C TYR A 125 12.05 -1.07 -14.23
N GLN A 126 12.27 -0.69 -15.49
CA GLN A 126 13.34 -1.28 -16.32
C GLN A 126 14.74 -0.95 -15.77
N TYR A 127 14.94 0.25 -15.22
CA TYR A 127 16.17 0.61 -14.54
C TYR A 127 16.39 -0.24 -13.28
N GLY A 128 15.35 -0.45 -12.49
CA GLY A 128 15.37 -1.35 -11.34
C GLY A 128 15.82 -2.76 -11.72
N ILE A 129 15.23 -3.36 -12.76
CA ILE A 129 15.63 -4.69 -13.26
C ILE A 129 17.13 -4.72 -13.56
N ARG A 130 17.66 -3.68 -14.23
CA ARG A 130 19.09 -3.62 -14.60
C ARG A 130 20.01 -3.51 -13.38
N ILE A 131 19.72 -2.63 -12.43
CA ILE A 131 20.65 -2.39 -11.31
C ILE A 131 20.59 -3.45 -10.21
N THR A 132 19.44 -4.12 -10.08
CA THR A 132 19.26 -5.23 -9.14
C THR A 132 19.69 -6.57 -9.74
N GLY A 133 19.81 -6.67 -11.07
CA GLY A 133 20.03 -7.94 -11.76
C GLY A 133 18.85 -8.91 -11.64
N ASN A 134 17.69 -8.48 -11.14
CA ASN A 134 16.51 -9.32 -10.94
C ASN A 134 15.52 -9.13 -12.10
N SER A 135 15.46 -10.10 -13.02
CA SER A 135 14.53 -10.09 -14.16
C SER A 135 13.05 -10.21 -13.75
N SER A 136 12.80 -10.68 -12.52
CA SER A 136 11.46 -10.83 -11.92
C SER A 136 11.24 -9.80 -10.81
N LEU A 137 11.86 -8.63 -10.90
CA LEU A 137 11.68 -7.53 -9.95
C LEU A 137 10.19 -7.23 -9.75
N ARG A 138 9.73 -7.11 -8.52
CA ARG A 138 8.32 -6.78 -8.28
C ARG A 138 8.01 -5.34 -8.65
N LYS A 139 6.82 -5.12 -9.24
CA LYS A 139 6.28 -3.80 -9.60
C LYS A 139 6.31 -2.82 -8.42
N THR A 140 6.01 -3.32 -7.22
CA THR A 140 6.02 -2.57 -5.95
C THR A 140 7.37 -1.98 -5.60
N PHE A 141 8.49 -2.58 -6.03
CA PHE A 141 9.82 -2.00 -5.82
C PHE A 141 9.99 -0.66 -6.54
N ALA A 142 9.53 -0.59 -7.79
CA ALA A 142 9.56 0.65 -8.56
C ALA A 142 8.48 1.65 -8.11
N LEU A 143 7.28 1.18 -7.76
CA LEU A 143 6.23 2.05 -7.26
C LEU A 143 6.61 2.70 -5.92
N ASN A 144 7.20 1.94 -4.99
CA ASN A 144 7.61 2.48 -3.69
C ASN A 144 8.74 3.51 -3.82
N ALA A 145 9.71 3.27 -4.73
CA ALA A 145 10.74 4.25 -5.07
C ALA A 145 10.17 5.57 -5.62
N LEU A 146 9.02 5.52 -6.30
CA LEU A 146 8.38 6.71 -6.90
C LEU A 146 7.51 7.51 -5.92
N VAL A 147 7.30 7.05 -4.69
CA VAL A 147 6.34 7.68 -3.76
C VAL A 147 6.72 9.12 -3.42
N SER A 148 7.99 9.37 -3.04
CA SER A 148 8.42 10.72 -2.69
C SER A 148 8.37 11.65 -3.92
N VAL A 149 8.68 11.13 -5.11
CA VAL A 149 8.61 11.86 -6.37
C VAL A 149 7.16 12.23 -6.72
N ASP A 150 6.23 11.28 -6.64
CA ASP A 150 4.80 11.49 -6.88
C ASP A 150 4.22 12.51 -5.89
N ASN A 151 4.54 12.40 -4.61
CA ASN A 151 4.12 13.36 -3.59
C ASN A 151 4.64 14.77 -3.91
N ALA A 152 5.89 14.92 -4.35
CA ALA A 152 6.44 16.21 -4.74
C ALA A 152 5.72 16.80 -5.96
N LEU A 153 5.39 15.97 -6.95
CA LEU A 153 4.64 16.38 -8.15
C LEU A 153 3.23 16.86 -7.79
N TRP A 154 2.50 16.12 -6.95
CA TRP A 154 1.16 16.52 -6.51
C TRP A 154 1.17 17.82 -5.71
N LEU A 155 2.14 17.99 -4.81
CA LEU A 155 2.27 19.21 -4.01
C LEU A 155 2.65 20.42 -4.88
N LEU A 156 3.54 20.26 -5.85
CA LEU A 156 3.88 21.33 -6.79
C LEU A 156 2.68 21.67 -7.69
N TYR A 157 1.98 20.64 -8.19
CA TYR A 157 0.74 20.81 -8.95
C TYR A 157 -0.31 21.59 -8.18
N ALA A 158 -0.48 21.28 -6.89
CA ALA A 158 -1.43 21.99 -6.03
C ALA A 158 -1.08 23.47 -5.90
N LYS A 159 0.20 23.80 -5.67
CA LYS A 159 0.69 25.18 -5.55
C LYS A 159 0.48 25.99 -6.84
N GLU A 160 0.83 25.41 -7.99
CA GLU A 160 0.70 26.06 -9.31
C GLU A 160 -0.76 26.37 -9.70
N ASN A 161 -1.68 25.52 -9.25
CA ASN A 161 -3.11 25.63 -9.56
C ASN A 161 -3.94 26.22 -8.39
N GLY A 162 -3.30 26.66 -7.30
CA GLY A 162 -3.99 27.29 -6.16
C GLY A 162 -4.94 26.35 -5.41
N ILE A 163 -4.70 25.04 -5.46
CA ILE A 163 -5.46 23.99 -4.78
C ILE A 163 -5.11 24.00 -3.29
N ARG A 164 -6.12 23.99 -2.41
CA ARG A 164 -5.94 24.18 -0.96
C ARG A 164 -6.36 23.00 -0.10
N ASN A 165 -6.94 21.96 -0.68
CA ASN A 165 -7.36 20.76 0.04
C ASN A 165 -7.32 19.54 -0.89
N PHE A 166 -7.41 18.36 -0.28
CA PHE A 166 -7.35 17.08 -0.99
C PHE A 166 -8.53 16.90 -1.96
N ASP A 167 -9.72 17.37 -1.63
CA ASP A 167 -10.91 17.25 -2.49
C ASP A 167 -10.75 17.97 -3.82
N GLN A 168 -10.14 19.15 -3.80
CA GLN A 168 -9.78 19.91 -5.00
C GLN A 168 -8.60 19.30 -5.77
N LEU A 169 -7.76 18.51 -5.09
CA LEU A 169 -6.61 17.83 -5.69
C LEU A 169 -7.05 16.68 -6.59
N ILE A 170 -8.10 15.96 -6.19
CA ILE A 170 -8.57 14.76 -6.89
C ILE A 170 -9.07 15.11 -8.30
N PRO A 171 -8.46 14.56 -9.37
CA PRO A 171 -8.97 14.72 -10.72
C PRO A 171 -10.40 14.19 -10.86
N ARG A 172 -11.19 14.84 -11.72
CA ARG A 172 -12.61 14.49 -11.95
C ARG A 172 -12.82 13.02 -12.35
N GLU A 173 -11.88 12.38 -13.02
CA GLU A 173 -12.04 10.96 -13.40
C GLU A 173 -12.04 10.02 -12.18
N TYR A 174 -11.38 10.42 -11.08
CA TYR A 174 -11.25 9.63 -9.87
C TYR A 174 -12.23 10.06 -8.77
N SER A 175 -12.93 11.19 -8.92
CA SER A 175 -13.71 11.80 -7.84
C SER A 175 -14.81 10.90 -7.26
N SER A 176 -15.38 10.01 -8.07
CA SER A 176 -16.41 9.06 -7.60
C SER A 176 -15.85 8.06 -6.56
N ALA A 177 -14.58 7.69 -6.67
CA ALA A 177 -13.92 6.77 -5.76
C ALA A 177 -13.59 7.38 -4.38
N PHE A 178 -13.70 8.71 -4.25
CA PHE A 178 -13.38 9.46 -3.03
C PHE A 178 -14.58 10.32 -2.58
N SER A 179 -15.79 9.81 -2.78
CA SER A 179 -17.04 10.52 -2.48
C SER A 179 -17.36 10.55 -0.98
N GLU A 180 -16.89 9.57 -0.21
CA GLU A 180 -17.12 9.46 1.23
C GLU A 180 -16.36 10.52 2.03
N LYS A 181 -17.03 11.08 3.05
CA LYS A 181 -16.45 12.07 3.97
C LYS A 181 -16.47 11.52 5.40
N HIS A 182 -15.30 11.10 5.86
CA HIS A 182 -15.12 10.66 7.24
C HIS A 182 -14.67 11.84 8.11
N GLU A 183 -15.39 12.12 9.19
CA GLU A 183 -14.99 13.13 10.19
C GLU A 183 -13.96 12.59 11.19
N ARG A 184 -13.78 11.26 11.24
CA ARG A 184 -12.91 10.55 12.17
C ARG A 184 -12.24 9.37 11.49
N VAL A 185 -11.02 9.08 11.91
CA VAL A 185 -10.26 7.89 11.52
C VAL A 185 -10.08 6.99 12.73
N ALA A 186 -10.14 5.68 12.51
CA ALA A 186 -9.83 4.70 13.56
C ALA A 186 -8.35 4.32 13.46
N ALA A 187 -7.62 4.48 14.56
CA ALA A 187 -6.30 3.87 14.69
C ALA A 187 -6.46 2.37 14.92
N ILE A 188 -5.78 1.56 14.13
CA ILE A 188 -5.87 0.10 14.17
C ILE A 188 -4.55 -0.45 14.74
N PRO A 189 -4.53 -0.99 15.97
CA PRO A 189 -3.34 -1.58 16.52
C PRO A 189 -2.97 -2.85 15.74
N LEU A 190 -1.67 -3.04 15.54
CA LEU A 190 -1.13 -4.28 15.00
C LEU A 190 -0.83 -5.25 16.15
N ILE A 191 -1.54 -6.37 16.18
CA ILE A 191 -1.28 -7.50 17.06
C ILE A 191 -0.39 -8.48 16.30
N SER A 192 0.92 -8.36 16.53
CA SER A 192 1.91 -9.31 16.03
C SER A 192 1.84 -10.65 16.78
N TYR A 193 2.60 -11.64 16.30
CA TYR A 193 2.56 -13.02 16.81
C TYR A 193 2.83 -13.13 18.32
N ASN A 194 3.64 -12.23 18.89
CA ASN A 194 4.15 -12.32 20.26
C ASN A 194 3.53 -11.32 21.24
N VAL A 195 2.55 -10.50 20.82
CA VAL A 195 1.90 -9.54 21.74
C VAL A 195 1.18 -10.32 22.85
N ASN A 196 1.43 -10.01 24.12
CA ASN A 196 0.78 -10.76 25.20
C ASN A 196 -0.70 -10.36 25.34
N THR A 197 -1.49 -11.21 26.00
CA THR A 197 -2.94 -11.00 26.18
C THR A 197 -3.28 -9.81 27.09
N LEU A 198 -2.37 -9.38 27.98
CA LEU A 198 -2.55 -8.20 28.82
C LEU A 198 -2.48 -6.92 28.00
N ASP A 199 -1.54 -6.85 27.06
CA ASP A 199 -1.38 -5.70 26.15
C ASP A 199 -2.59 -5.58 25.23
N ILE A 200 -3.10 -6.70 24.71
CA ILE A 200 -4.34 -6.73 23.91
C ILE A 200 -5.51 -6.17 24.72
N ARG A 201 -5.67 -6.60 25.97
CA ARG A 201 -6.73 -6.07 26.85
C ARG A 201 -6.55 -4.56 27.10
N SER A 202 -5.32 -4.12 27.34
CA SER A 202 -4.98 -2.72 27.56
C SER A 202 -5.33 -1.87 26.34
N GLN A 203 -5.02 -2.34 25.13
CA GLN A 203 -5.39 -1.64 23.89
C GLN A 203 -6.91 -1.44 23.81
N VAL A 204 -7.72 -2.47 24.08
CA VAL A 204 -9.18 -2.30 24.01
C VAL A 204 -9.71 -1.36 25.09
N GLN A 205 -9.12 -1.38 26.29
CA GLN A 205 -9.44 -0.44 27.37
C GLN A 205 -9.08 1.01 27.04
N GLN A 206 -8.06 1.23 26.21
CA GLN A 206 -7.69 2.54 25.68
C GLN A 206 -8.64 3.03 24.56
N GLY A 207 -9.60 2.19 24.13
CA GLY A 207 -10.60 2.54 23.12
C GLY A 207 -10.29 2.05 21.72
N TYR A 208 -9.19 1.31 21.50
CA TYR A 208 -8.98 0.62 20.24
C TYR A 208 -10.05 -0.46 20.07
N PHE A 209 -10.71 -0.51 18.91
CA PHE A 209 -11.86 -1.39 18.71
C PHE A 209 -11.79 -2.23 17.43
N PHE A 210 -10.79 -2.02 16.57
CA PHE A 210 -10.61 -2.83 15.37
C PHE A 210 -9.23 -3.48 15.40
N MET A 211 -9.17 -4.79 15.52
CA MET A 211 -7.94 -5.51 15.86
C MET A 211 -7.31 -6.14 14.62
N LYS A 212 -6.17 -5.60 14.16
CA LYS A 212 -5.40 -6.21 13.08
C LYS A 212 -4.47 -7.27 13.65
N ILE A 213 -4.79 -8.54 13.41
CA ILE A 213 -4.14 -9.72 13.96
C ILE A 213 -3.33 -10.39 12.86
N LYS A 214 -2.01 -10.52 13.07
CA LYS A 214 -1.15 -11.30 12.17
C LYS A 214 -1.44 -12.80 12.31
N ILE A 215 -1.61 -13.46 11.19
CA ILE A 215 -1.67 -14.92 11.04
C ILE A 215 -0.62 -15.34 9.98
N GLY A 216 -0.36 -16.64 9.83
CA GLY A 216 0.64 -17.13 8.89
C GLY A 216 2.02 -17.34 9.51
N GLN A 217 2.06 -17.82 10.76
CA GLN A 217 3.30 -18.03 11.53
C GLN A 217 4.33 -18.95 10.85
N ALA A 218 5.58 -18.86 11.31
CA ALA A 218 6.68 -19.69 10.82
C ALA A 218 6.49 -21.18 11.19
N GLY A 219 6.85 -22.07 10.26
CA GLY A 219 6.69 -23.52 10.35
C GLY A 219 6.14 -24.10 9.05
N SER A 220 5.94 -25.41 9.02
CA SER A 220 5.14 -26.09 8.00
C SER A 220 3.69 -25.59 8.02
N GLN A 221 2.92 -25.81 6.94
CA GLN A 221 1.50 -25.43 6.89
C GLN A 221 0.68 -26.01 8.07
N GLN A 222 1.01 -27.23 8.53
CA GLN A 222 0.35 -27.85 9.67
C GLN A 222 0.71 -27.15 11.00
N GLU A 223 2.00 -26.88 11.24
CA GLU A 223 2.44 -26.16 12.43
C GLU A 223 1.92 -24.72 12.46
N MET A 224 1.93 -24.05 11.30
CA MET A 224 1.40 -22.70 11.12
C MET A 224 -0.09 -22.65 11.47
N LEU A 225 -0.89 -23.55 10.90
CA LEU A 225 -2.32 -23.64 11.20
C LEU A 225 -2.56 -23.91 12.69
N GLN A 226 -1.78 -24.80 13.31
CA GLN A 226 -1.90 -25.07 14.74
C GLN A 226 -1.63 -23.79 15.56
N LYS A 227 -0.50 -23.12 15.31
CA LYS A 227 -0.14 -21.89 16.04
C LYS A 227 -1.16 -20.77 15.82
N ASP A 228 -1.68 -20.61 14.60
CA ASP A 228 -2.68 -19.59 14.29
C ASP A 228 -4.02 -19.88 14.97
N THR A 229 -4.45 -21.14 15.03
CA THR A 229 -5.69 -21.53 15.72
C THR A 229 -5.60 -21.40 17.24
N GLU A 230 -4.47 -21.81 17.84
CA GLU A 230 -4.17 -21.58 19.26
C GLU A 230 -4.17 -20.09 19.57
N ARG A 231 -3.46 -19.30 18.76
CA ARG A 231 -3.37 -17.85 18.92
C ARG A 231 -4.71 -17.14 18.80
N LEU A 232 -5.52 -17.51 17.81
CA LEU A 232 -6.88 -16.98 17.67
C LEU A 232 -7.72 -17.30 18.90
N THR A 233 -7.59 -18.50 19.47
CA THR A 233 -8.31 -18.89 20.69
C THR A 233 -7.93 -18.01 21.88
N GLU A 234 -6.64 -17.75 22.08
CA GLU A 234 -6.15 -16.85 23.13
C GLU A 234 -6.74 -15.44 22.99
N ILE A 235 -6.61 -14.86 21.79
CA ILE A 235 -7.10 -13.51 21.49
C ILE A 235 -8.62 -13.44 21.68
N HIS A 236 -9.35 -14.43 21.17
CA HIS A 236 -10.80 -14.45 21.27
C HIS A 236 -11.28 -14.55 22.73
N ASN A 237 -10.61 -15.36 23.56
CA ASN A 237 -10.94 -15.45 24.98
C ASN A 237 -10.76 -14.13 25.74
N VAL A 238 -9.84 -13.26 25.30
CA VAL A 238 -9.66 -11.92 25.88
C VAL A 238 -10.77 -10.98 25.43
N LEU A 239 -11.19 -11.06 24.16
CA LEU A 239 -11.98 -10.03 23.49
C LEU A 239 -13.48 -10.32 23.39
N LYS A 240 -13.91 -11.59 23.45
CA LYS A 240 -15.29 -12.02 23.13
C LYS A 240 -16.38 -11.34 23.96
N ASP A 241 -16.07 -10.96 25.19
CA ASP A 241 -17.02 -10.32 26.12
C ASP A 241 -16.90 -8.78 26.13
N ILE A 242 -15.90 -8.23 25.45
CA ILE A 242 -15.73 -6.78 25.35
C ILE A 242 -16.69 -6.23 24.29
N ARG A 243 -17.23 -5.04 24.55
CA ARG A 243 -18.17 -4.37 23.66
C ARG A 243 -17.65 -3.01 23.21
N THR A 244 -18.11 -2.59 22.04
CA THR A 244 -17.77 -1.30 21.42
C THR A 244 -19.02 -0.64 20.84
N PRO A 245 -19.17 0.69 20.96
CA PRO A 245 -20.27 1.41 20.31
C PRO A 245 -20.06 1.58 18.79
N TYR A 246 -18.89 1.20 18.28
CA TYR A 246 -18.48 1.47 16.89
C TYR A 246 -18.84 0.35 15.90
N THR A 247 -19.54 -0.71 16.33
CA THR A 247 -20.04 -1.78 15.45
C THR A 247 -21.50 -2.10 15.71
N GLN A 248 -22.21 -2.56 14.67
CA GLN A 248 -23.64 -2.90 14.76
C GLN A 248 -23.92 -4.05 15.74
N SER A 249 -23.01 -5.04 15.82
CA SER A 249 -23.13 -6.17 16.74
C SER A 249 -22.70 -5.84 18.17
N GLY A 250 -22.10 -4.66 18.38
CA GLY A 250 -21.41 -4.28 19.59
C GLY A 250 -20.13 -5.06 19.87
N LYS A 251 -19.75 -6.04 19.04
CA LYS A 251 -18.55 -6.89 19.23
C LYS A 251 -17.31 -6.24 18.60
N ILE A 252 -16.13 -6.63 19.10
CA ILE A 252 -14.83 -6.19 18.56
C ILE A 252 -14.55 -6.89 17.22
N PRO A 253 -14.43 -6.16 16.10
CA PRO A 253 -14.09 -6.74 14.80
C PRO A 253 -12.62 -7.19 14.72
N TYR A 254 -12.40 -8.30 14.00
CA TYR A 254 -11.12 -8.90 13.67
C TYR A 254 -10.77 -8.64 12.21
N TYR A 255 -9.57 -8.14 12.04
CA TYR A 255 -8.89 -8.02 10.76
C TYR A 255 -7.73 -9.01 10.81
N PHE A 256 -7.79 -10.07 10.00
CA PHE A 256 -6.63 -10.97 9.85
C PHE A 256 -5.73 -10.51 8.70
N ASP A 257 -4.43 -10.51 8.94
CA ASP A 257 -3.41 -10.22 7.92
C ASP A 257 -2.44 -11.40 7.86
N ALA A 258 -2.49 -12.11 6.74
CA ALA A 258 -1.81 -13.39 6.55
C ALA A 258 -0.54 -13.30 5.72
N ASN A 259 -0.25 -12.15 5.07
CA ASN A 259 0.92 -11.91 4.21
C ASN A 259 1.24 -13.05 3.24
N GLY A 260 0.21 -13.65 2.65
CA GLY A 260 0.29 -14.70 1.64
C GLY A 260 0.85 -16.03 2.13
N ARG A 261 0.63 -16.38 3.39
CA ARG A 261 1.26 -17.55 4.03
C ARG A 261 0.48 -18.87 3.90
N TYR A 262 -0.83 -18.82 3.63
CA TYR A 262 -1.62 -20.03 3.40
C TYR A 262 -1.39 -20.53 1.98
N GLU A 263 -0.69 -21.64 1.81
CA GLU A 263 -0.36 -22.18 0.48
C GLU A 263 -1.61 -22.69 -0.25
N GLU A 264 -2.57 -23.24 0.50
CA GLU A 264 -3.74 -23.91 -0.05
C GLU A 264 -5.03 -23.34 0.56
N LYS A 265 -6.07 -23.23 -0.28
CA LYS A 265 -7.41 -22.79 0.14
C LYS A 265 -7.94 -23.63 1.30
N GLU A 266 -7.76 -24.95 1.24
CA GLU A 266 -8.25 -25.89 2.25
C GLU A 266 -7.66 -25.62 3.64
N THR A 267 -6.37 -25.29 3.72
CA THR A 267 -5.72 -24.96 4.99
C THR A 267 -6.32 -23.70 5.60
N PHE A 268 -6.61 -22.69 4.77
CA PHE A 268 -7.26 -21.46 5.22
C PHE A 268 -8.71 -21.69 5.65
N LEU A 269 -9.47 -22.55 4.94
CA LEU A 269 -10.83 -22.92 5.34
C LEU A 269 -10.86 -23.62 6.70
N ARG A 270 -9.87 -24.47 7.00
CA ARG A 270 -9.73 -25.10 8.32
C ARG A 270 -9.49 -24.09 9.44
N PHE A 271 -8.76 -23.01 9.18
CA PHE A 271 -8.62 -21.89 10.13
C PHE A 271 -9.97 -21.20 10.38
N LEU A 272 -10.76 -20.95 9.32
CA LEU A 272 -12.10 -20.38 9.45
C LEU A 272 -13.08 -21.30 10.19
N ASP A 273 -12.98 -22.61 9.99
CA ASP A 273 -13.81 -23.58 10.72
C ASP A 273 -13.49 -23.61 12.21
N HIS A 274 -12.20 -23.46 12.57
CA HIS A 274 -11.83 -23.23 13.97
C HIS A 274 -12.43 -21.92 14.51
N ALA A 275 -12.38 -20.84 13.74
CA ALA A 275 -13.02 -19.57 14.13
C ALA A 275 -14.53 -19.73 14.39
N LYS A 276 -15.24 -20.55 13.59
CA LYS A 276 -16.66 -20.89 13.83
C LYS A 276 -16.81 -21.68 15.13
N LYS A 277 -15.99 -22.71 15.32
CA LYS A 277 -16.03 -23.59 16.50
C LYS A 277 -15.91 -22.84 17.82
N ILE A 278 -15.08 -21.79 17.86
CA ILE A 278 -14.88 -20.99 19.08
C ILE A 278 -15.81 -19.77 19.19
N GLY A 279 -16.68 -19.51 18.19
CA GLY A 279 -17.59 -18.35 18.17
C GLY A 279 -16.97 -17.02 17.70
N ALA A 280 -15.76 -17.07 17.11
CA ALA A 280 -15.04 -15.90 16.60
C ALA A 280 -15.45 -15.48 15.18
N PHE A 281 -16.06 -16.39 14.41
CA PHE A 281 -16.31 -16.20 12.98
C PHE A 281 -17.11 -14.92 12.65
N ASP A 282 -18.16 -14.62 13.41
CA ASP A 282 -19.00 -13.43 13.17
C ASP A 282 -18.28 -12.10 13.49
N GLN A 283 -17.11 -12.16 14.13
CA GLN A 283 -16.29 -10.98 14.38
C GLN A 283 -15.28 -10.73 13.26
N ILE A 284 -15.12 -11.64 12.29
CA ILE A 284 -14.19 -11.46 11.17
C ILE A 284 -14.75 -10.39 10.24
N ALA A 285 -14.16 -9.21 10.26
CA ALA A 285 -14.53 -8.11 9.38
C ALA A 285 -13.83 -8.23 8.02
N ILE A 286 -12.57 -8.65 8.02
CA ILE A 286 -11.73 -8.73 6.82
C ILE A 286 -10.55 -9.69 7.00
N VAL A 287 -10.14 -10.32 5.91
CA VAL A 287 -8.88 -11.05 5.83
C VAL A 287 -8.06 -10.51 4.67
N GLU A 288 -6.90 -9.92 4.97
CA GLU A 288 -5.95 -9.39 4.00
C GLU A 288 -4.98 -10.49 3.59
N GLU A 289 -4.86 -10.67 2.28
CA GLU A 289 -3.81 -11.46 1.62
C GLU A 289 -3.57 -12.84 2.25
N PRO A 290 -4.58 -13.72 2.27
CA PRO A 290 -4.41 -15.10 2.76
C PRO A 290 -3.38 -15.90 1.97
N PHE A 291 -3.33 -15.73 0.65
CA PHE A 291 -2.63 -16.61 -0.28
C PHE A 291 -1.38 -15.98 -0.91
N PRO A 292 -0.36 -16.76 -1.30
CA PRO A 292 0.82 -16.27 -1.99
C PRO A 292 0.50 -15.40 -3.21
N GLU A 293 1.36 -14.43 -3.51
CA GLU A 293 1.07 -13.45 -4.56
C GLU A 293 0.92 -14.08 -5.96
N ASN A 294 1.60 -15.18 -6.23
CA ASN A 294 1.51 -15.92 -7.48
C ASN A 294 0.34 -16.92 -7.53
N CYS A 295 -0.44 -17.02 -6.45
CA CYS A 295 -1.61 -17.90 -6.42
C CYS A 295 -2.75 -17.27 -7.25
N GLU A 296 -3.14 -17.97 -8.31
CA GLU A 296 -4.27 -17.63 -9.17
C GLU A 296 -5.37 -18.69 -9.00
N MET A 297 -6.33 -18.40 -8.13
CA MET A 297 -7.49 -19.25 -7.91
C MET A 297 -8.74 -18.42 -7.65
N ASP A 298 -9.91 -18.99 -7.98
CA ASP A 298 -11.18 -18.42 -7.56
C ASP A 298 -11.31 -18.54 -6.03
N VAL A 299 -11.68 -17.46 -5.36
CA VAL A 299 -11.89 -17.36 -3.91
C VAL A 299 -13.31 -16.88 -3.59
N SER A 300 -14.21 -16.86 -4.57
CA SER A 300 -15.58 -16.37 -4.44
C SER A 300 -16.40 -17.13 -3.38
N ASP A 301 -16.08 -18.41 -3.19
CA ASP A 301 -16.68 -19.39 -2.28
C ASP A 301 -16.24 -19.24 -0.82
N ILE A 302 -15.20 -18.45 -0.54
CA ILE A 302 -14.69 -18.24 0.81
C ILE A 302 -15.67 -17.35 1.59
N PRO A 303 -16.16 -17.79 2.77
CA PRO A 303 -17.30 -17.15 3.45
C PRO A 303 -16.91 -15.92 4.30
N VAL A 304 -15.82 -15.24 3.94
CA VAL A 304 -15.36 -13.99 4.58
C VAL A 304 -14.91 -13.01 3.51
N ARG A 305 -14.83 -11.72 3.85
CA ARG A 305 -14.35 -10.68 2.94
C ARG A 305 -12.82 -10.75 2.84
N LEU A 306 -12.31 -11.12 1.67
CA LEU A 306 -10.89 -11.09 1.39
C LEU A 306 -10.49 -9.74 0.79
N ALA A 307 -9.40 -9.16 1.29
CA ALA A 307 -8.79 -7.95 0.79
C ALA A 307 -7.51 -8.26 0.03
N ALA A 308 -7.38 -7.68 -1.17
CA ALA A 308 -6.13 -7.66 -1.90
C ALA A 308 -5.30 -6.44 -1.44
N ASP A 309 -4.04 -6.67 -1.12
CA ASP A 309 -3.01 -5.66 -0.86
C ASP A 309 -1.80 -5.91 -1.77
N GLU A 310 -0.87 -6.79 -1.36
CA GLU A 310 0.36 -7.02 -2.10
C GLU A 310 0.12 -7.63 -3.46
N THR A 311 -1.04 -8.21 -3.74
CA THR A 311 -1.39 -8.72 -5.07
C THR A 311 -2.08 -7.72 -5.99
N ALA A 312 -2.51 -6.57 -5.45
CA ALA A 312 -3.16 -5.49 -6.18
C ALA A 312 -2.19 -4.31 -6.36
N HIS A 313 -1.10 -4.53 -7.11
CA HIS A 313 -0.06 -3.50 -7.30
C HIS A 313 -0.50 -2.37 -8.24
N THR A 314 -1.30 -2.69 -9.25
CA THR A 314 -1.76 -1.78 -10.30
C THR A 314 -3.28 -1.88 -10.51
N GLU A 315 -3.82 -0.99 -11.33
CA GLU A 315 -5.22 -1.07 -11.77
C GLU A 315 -5.56 -2.43 -12.38
N ALA A 316 -4.72 -2.94 -13.29
CA ALA A 316 -4.93 -4.22 -13.95
C ALA A 316 -4.92 -5.40 -12.97
N ASP A 317 -3.95 -5.41 -12.04
CA ASP A 317 -3.84 -6.45 -11.01
C ASP A 317 -5.09 -6.42 -10.10
N THR A 318 -5.57 -5.22 -9.77
CA THR A 318 -6.80 -5.03 -8.95
C THR A 318 -8.03 -5.62 -9.64
N VAL A 319 -8.22 -5.32 -10.94
CA VAL A 319 -9.33 -5.89 -11.72
C VAL A 319 -9.27 -7.41 -11.75
N GLN A 320 -8.06 -7.97 -11.91
CA GLN A 320 -7.85 -9.42 -11.91
C GLN A 320 -8.21 -10.03 -10.54
N ARG A 321 -7.79 -9.42 -9.42
CA ARG A 321 -8.12 -9.91 -8.07
C ARG A 321 -9.60 -9.84 -7.76
N ILE A 322 -10.28 -8.78 -8.19
CA ILE A 322 -11.74 -8.69 -8.05
C ILE A 322 -12.42 -9.81 -8.85
N ALA A 323 -11.95 -10.10 -10.07
CA ALA A 323 -12.48 -11.18 -10.89
C ALA A 323 -12.25 -12.58 -10.26
N MET A 324 -11.18 -12.75 -9.48
CA MET A 324 -10.93 -13.95 -8.68
C MET A 324 -11.84 -14.07 -7.45
N GLY A 325 -12.60 -13.03 -7.08
CA GLY A 325 -13.51 -13.07 -5.94
C GLY A 325 -13.03 -12.33 -4.69
N TYR A 326 -11.95 -11.55 -4.76
CA TYR A 326 -11.59 -10.60 -3.70
C TYR A 326 -12.67 -9.51 -3.58
N LYS A 327 -13.08 -9.21 -2.35
CA LYS A 327 -14.24 -8.36 -2.02
C LYS A 327 -13.85 -7.07 -1.30
N ALA A 328 -12.55 -6.74 -1.25
CA ALA A 328 -12.00 -5.48 -0.76
C ALA A 328 -10.60 -5.24 -1.31
N VAL A 329 -10.12 -4.00 -1.24
CA VAL A 329 -8.75 -3.61 -1.62
C VAL A 329 -8.12 -2.72 -0.54
N ALA A 330 -6.89 -3.05 -0.14
CA ALA A 330 -6.06 -2.17 0.68
C ALA A 330 -5.34 -1.16 -0.21
N LEU A 331 -5.69 0.12 -0.04
CA LEU A 331 -5.03 1.23 -0.73
C LEU A 331 -3.78 1.63 0.07
N LYS A 332 -2.63 1.72 -0.60
CA LYS A 332 -1.36 2.10 0.01
C LYS A 332 -0.66 3.18 -0.82
N PRO A 333 -1.12 4.45 -0.77
CA PRO A 333 -0.48 5.53 -1.51
C PRO A 333 0.99 5.72 -1.11
N ILE A 334 1.31 5.46 0.15
CA ILE A 334 2.67 5.43 0.70
C ILE A 334 3.59 4.40 0.04
N ALA A 335 3.03 3.38 -0.60
CA ALA A 335 3.74 2.20 -1.08
C ALA A 335 3.65 2.06 -2.60
N LYS A 336 2.55 2.55 -3.18
CA LYS A 336 2.20 2.38 -4.58
C LYS A 336 2.18 3.70 -5.36
N THR A 337 2.49 4.84 -4.73
CA THR A 337 2.20 6.22 -5.20
C THR A 337 0.73 6.60 -5.06
N LEU A 338 0.43 7.89 -4.85
CA LEU A 338 -0.93 8.42 -4.86
C LEU A 338 -1.55 8.28 -6.26
N SER A 339 -0.76 8.54 -7.30
CA SER A 339 -1.19 8.42 -8.70
C SER A 339 -1.69 7.03 -9.06
N MET A 340 -0.95 5.96 -8.74
CA MET A 340 -1.42 4.58 -8.96
C MET A 340 -2.60 4.24 -8.04
N THR A 341 -2.58 4.72 -6.79
CA THR A 341 -3.62 4.42 -5.81
C THR A 341 -4.98 4.98 -6.23
N MET A 342 -5.02 6.17 -6.86
CA MET A 342 -6.26 6.71 -7.44
C MET A 342 -6.85 5.79 -8.52
N LYS A 343 -6.01 5.18 -9.36
CA LYS A 343 -6.45 4.21 -10.38
C LYS A 343 -6.98 2.93 -9.75
N ILE A 344 -6.29 2.40 -8.75
CA ILE A 344 -6.74 1.22 -7.97
C ILE A 344 -8.09 1.51 -7.32
N ALA A 345 -8.23 2.66 -6.65
CA ALA A 345 -9.46 3.08 -6.00
C ALA A 345 -10.62 3.19 -7.00
N LYS A 346 -10.37 3.77 -8.18
CA LYS A 346 -11.34 3.82 -9.26
C LYS A 346 -11.75 2.44 -9.77
N ALA A 347 -10.80 1.56 -10.05
CA ALA A 347 -11.10 0.22 -10.53
C ALA A 347 -11.95 -0.59 -9.54
N ALA A 348 -11.71 -0.43 -8.24
CA ALA A 348 -12.51 -1.02 -7.17
C ALA A 348 -13.90 -0.36 -7.08
N SER A 349 -13.97 0.97 -7.06
CA SER A 349 -15.22 1.74 -6.97
C SER A 349 -16.16 1.46 -8.13
N ASP A 350 -15.65 1.42 -9.37
CA ASP A 350 -16.42 1.09 -10.58
C ASP A 350 -17.04 -0.33 -10.53
N ARG A 351 -16.55 -1.18 -9.61
CA ARG A 351 -17.02 -2.56 -9.37
C ARG A 351 -17.71 -2.73 -8.01
N SER A 352 -18.02 -1.63 -7.32
CA SER A 352 -18.63 -1.64 -5.98
C SER A 352 -17.81 -2.42 -4.94
N ILE A 353 -16.49 -2.41 -5.07
CA ILE A 353 -15.57 -3.05 -4.13
C ILE A 353 -15.09 -2.01 -3.10
N PRO A 354 -15.31 -2.24 -1.79
CA PRO A 354 -14.87 -1.31 -0.77
C PRO A 354 -13.35 -1.29 -0.66
N CYS A 355 -12.82 -0.10 -0.39
CA CYS A 355 -11.41 0.14 -0.13
C CYS A 355 -11.20 0.60 1.31
N PHE A 356 -10.03 0.33 1.86
CA PHE A 356 -9.55 0.98 3.08
C PHE A 356 -8.09 1.39 2.89
N CYS A 357 -7.65 2.43 3.59
CA CYS A 357 -6.26 2.86 3.54
C CYS A 357 -5.44 2.04 4.52
N ALA A 358 -4.30 1.53 4.06
CA ALA A 358 -3.29 0.86 4.86
C ALA A 358 -1.94 1.54 4.62
N ASP A 359 -0.99 1.28 5.52
CA ASP A 359 0.26 2.01 5.54
C ASP A 359 1.50 1.11 5.60
N LEU A 360 2.67 1.70 5.38
CA LEU A 360 3.99 1.11 5.58
C LEU A 360 4.60 1.75 6.84
N THR A 361 4.29 1.25 8.04
CA THR A 361 4.95 1.65 9.31
C THR A 361 5.43 3.12 9.29
N VAL A 362 4.49 4.06 9.17
CA VAL A 362 4.76 5.49 8.99
C VAL A 362 5.01 6.20 10.31
N ASN A 363 5.68 7.35 10.21
CA ASN A 363 5.80 8.34 11.27
C ASN A 363 4.54 9.19 11.44
#